data_AF-A0A4V1D8X9-F1
#
_entry.id   AF-A0A4V1D8X9-F1
#
_cell.length_a   1.000
_cell.length_b   1.000
_cell.length_c   1.000
_cell.angle_alpha   90.00
_cell.angle_beta   90.00
_cell.angle_gamma   90.00
#
_symmetry.space_group_name_H-M   'P 1'
#
loop_
_entity.id
_entity.type
_entity.pdbx_description
1 polymer ?
#
loop_
_entity_poly.entity_id
_entity_poly.type
_entity_poly.pdbx_seq_one_letter_code
_entity_poly.pdbx_strand_id
1 'polypeptide(L)'
;MKTSLLALPLFALLSVFLMLTACRDQADHLELSLSDSQLQWVGQMVFQNECAGKEACLVHWNAGEAFPSLGIGHFIWYPAGVDGPFVESFPRLISFMREQSLSPPEWLLALQPLDAPWPDREAFLQQENSSRVQSLREFLAGTKGAQAAFMFDRARTSLASVLEAAPAGQREQMRDSLVALASTAGGTYALIDYVNFKGEGLAERERYNGQGWGLLQVLEHMPHSDAADPLERFREAAGAVLTRRAEQAPKPIEKQQWLAGWLKRIATYREPGD
;
A
#
# COMPACT_ATOMS: atom_id res chain seq x y z
N MET A 1 32.17 -73.73 -50.06
CA MET A 1 32.09 -73.00 -51.35
C MET A 1 31.39 -71.67 -51.11
N LYS A 2 31.97 -70.58 -51.66
CA LYS A 2 31.58 -69.15 -51.64
C LYS A 2 31.86 -68.40 -50.31
N THR A 3 33.00 -67.73 -50.13
CA THR A 3 33.45 -66.36 -50.56
C THR A 3 32.80 -65.16 -49.81
N SER A 4 33.66 -64.42 -49.08
CA SER A 4 33.76 -62.94 -48.96
C SER A 4 32.61 -62.18 -48.24
N LEU A 5 32.78 -61.07 -47.51
CA LEU A 5 33.85 -60.07 -47.41
C LEU A 5 33.68 -59.21 -46.11
N LEU A 6 34.81 -58.76 -45.54
CA LEU A 6 35.13 -57.61 -44.66
C LEU A 6 34.04 -56.68 -44.06
N ALA A 7 34.17 -56.34 -42.75
CA ALA A 7 34.64 -55.03 -42.22
C ALA A 7 34.24 -54.81 -40.72
N LEU A 8 35.21 -54.51 -39.84
CA LEU A 8 35.05 -53.89 -38.50
C LEU A 8 35.23 -52.34 -38.64
N PRO A 9 35.18 -51.52 -37.56
CA PRO A 9 34.16 -51.30 -36.50
C PRO A 9 33.84 -49.78 -36.36
N LEU A 10 32.81 -49.31 -35.62
CA LEU A 10 32.86 -47.95 -35.00
C LEU A 10 31.65 -47.53 -34.14
N PHE A 11 31.99 -46.77 -33.09
CA PHE A 11 31.27 -45.74 -32.34
C PHE A 11 30.24 -46.09 -31.25
N ALA A 12 30.69 -45.82 -30.03
CA ALA A 12 29.91 -45.47 -28.85
C ALA A 12 29.08 -44.20 -29.08
N LEU A 13 27.83 -44.17 -28.58
CA LEU A 13 27.11 -42.99 -28.06
C LEU A 13 25.66 -43.39 -27.75
N LEU A 14 25.27 -43.42 -26.48
CA LEU A 14 23.95 -42.89 -26.12
C LEU A 14 23.94 -42.33 -24.70
N SER A 15 24.18 -41.03 -24.71
CA SER A 15 23.88 -39.98 -23.75
C SER A 15 22.78 -40.27 -22.71
N VAL A 16 23.15 -39.97 -21.48
CA VAL A 16 22.32 -39.63 -20.33
C VAL A 16 21.16 -38.71 -20.72
N PHE A 17 19.93 -39.08 -20.36
CA PHE A 17 18.79 -38.17 -20.36
C PHE A 17 18.24 -38.07 -18.94
N LEU A 18 18.93 -37.27 -18.13
CA LEU A 18 18.44 -36.79 -16.84
C LEU A 18 17.50 -35.62 -17.16
N MET A 19 16.22 -35.89 -17.39
CA MET A 19 15.18 -34.87 -17.45
C MET A 19 14.96 -34.34 -16.03
N LEU A 20 15.80 -33.38 -15.64
CA LEU A 20 15.49 -32.41 -14.59
C LEU A 20 14.26 -31.64 -15.05
N THR A 21 13.07 -32.11 -14.69
CA THR A 21 11.90 -31.25 -14.57
C THR A 21 12.16 -30.32 -13.39
N ALA A 22 12.93 -29.25 -13.65
CA ALA A 22 12.82 -28.03 -12.90
C ALA A 22 11.40 -27.52 -13.15
N CYS A 23 10.46 -27.86 -12.25
CA CYS A 23 9.31 -27.00 -12.04
C CYS A 23 9.89 -25.63 -11.70
N ARG A 24 9.87 -24.75 -12.69
CA ARG A 24 10.17 -23.35 -12.54
C ARG A 24 9.02 -22.81 -11.68
N ASP A 25 9.20 -22.83 -10.36
CA ASP A 25 8.47 -21.94 -9.46
C ASP A 25 8.94 -20.53 -9.82
N GLN A 26 8.43 -20.03 -10.94
CA GLN A 26 8.50 -18.62 -11.23
C GLN A 26 7.37 -18.01 -10.42
N ALA A 27 7.67 -17.77 -9.14
CA ALA A 27 6.95 -16.76 -8.38
C ALA A 27 7.18 -15.44 -9.13
N ASP A 28 6.36 -15.18 -10.16
CA ASP A 28 6.26 -13.86 -10.77
C ASP A 28 5.79 -12.94 -9.64
N HIS A 29 6.77 -12.26 -9.05
CA HIS A 29 6.54 -11.18 -8.14
C HIS A 29 5.74 -10.14 -8.92
N LEU A 30 4.67 -9.62 -8.30
CA LEU A 30 3.90 -8.52 -8.86
C LEU A 30 4.87 -7.34 -9.05
N GLU A 31 5.40 -7.15 -10.26
CA GLU A 31 6.30 -6.05 -10.58
C GLU A 31 5.45 -4.80 -10.72
N LEU A 32 5.21 -4.15 -9.58
CA LEU A 32 4.72 -2.79 -9.59
C LEU A 32 5.91 -1.88 -9.92
N SER A 33 5.83 -1.11 -11.00
CA SER A 33 6.77 -0.02 -11.29
C SER A 33 6.03 1.26 -11.65
N LEU A 34 6.35 2.36 -10.98
CA LEU A 34 5.86 3.69 -11.33
C LEU A 34 7.04 4.60 -11.70
N SER A 35 6.83 5.49 -12.68
CA SER A 35 7.74 6.59 -12.94
C SER A 35 7.67 7.64 -11.82
N ASP A 36 8.69 8.50 -11.73
CA ASP A 36 8.70 9.61 -10.78
C ASP A 36 7.51 10.54 -10.93
N SER A 37 7.06 10.80 -12.17
CA SER A 37 5.89 11.65 -12.44
C SER A 37 4.58 10.99 -11.98
N GLN A 38 4.46 9.67 -12.13
CA GLN A 38 3.33 8.91 -11.59
C GLN A 38 3.34 8.92 -10.06
N LEU A 39 4.50 8.73 -9.43
CA LEU A 39 4.63 8.80 -7.96
C LEU A 39 4.27 10.19 -7.43
N GLN A 40 4.67 11.26 -8.12
CA GLN A 40 4.27 12.63 -7.77
C GLN A 40 2.75 12.81 -7.86
N TRP A 41 2.13 12.31 -8.94
CA TRP A 41 0.68 12.38 -9.11
C TRP A 41 -0.07 11.58 -8.04
N VAL A 42 0.34 10.33 -7.77
CA VAL A 42 -0.20 9.50 -6.68
C VAL A 42 -0.09 10.24 -5.35
N GLY A 43 1.10 10.80 -5.05
CA GLY A 43 1.32 11.55 -3.82
C GLY A 43 0.41 12.77 -3.69
N GLN A 44 0.14 13.46 -4.80
CA GLN A 44 -0.80 14.56 -4.84
C GLN A 44 -2.24 14.10 -4.59
N MET A 45 -2.65 12.97 -5.16
CA MET A 45 -4.00 12.41 -4.96
C MET A 45 -4.22 11.95 -3.52
N VAL A 46 -3.25 11.23 -2.95
CA VAL A 46 -3.30 10.83 -1.52
C VAL A 46 -3.35 12.06 -0.62
N PHE A 47 -2.55 13.10 -0.91
CA PHE A 47 -2.60 14.36 -0.16
C PHE A 47 -3.96 15.06 -0.22
N GLN A 48 -4.67 14.98 -1.36
CA GLN A 48 -6.04 15.50 -1.45
C GLN A 48 -7.01 14.69 -0.62
N ASN A 49 -6.89 13.36 -0.60
CA ASN A 49 -7.79 12.51 0.18
C ASN A 49 -7.57 12.63 1.69
N GLU A 50 -6.32 12.55 2.14
CA GLU A 50 -5.99 12.52 3.57
C GLU A 50 -6.04 13.93 4.17
N CYS A 51 -5.51 14.92 3.46
CA CYS A 51 -5.31 16.26 3.99
C CYS A 51 -6.16 17.35 3.34
N ALA A 52 -7.06 17.01 2.41
CA ALA A 52 -7.78 17.99 1.59
C ALA A 52 -6.83 19.02 0.92
N GLY A 53 -5.60 18.59 0.63
CA GLY A 53 -4.56 19.44 0.05
C GLY A 53 -4.00 20.51 0.99
N LYS A 54 -4.28 20.44 2.30
CA LYS A 54 -3.86 21.46 3.28
C LYS A 54 -2.52 21.10 3.91
N GLU A 55 -1.51 21.96 3.75
CA GLU A 55 -0.17 21.70 4.31
C GLU A 55 -0.15 21.64 5.85
N ALA A 56 -1.07 22.34 6.52
CA ALA A 56 -1.22 22.25 7.97
C ALA A 56 -1.50 20.81 8.46
N CYS A 57 -2.08 19.95 7.61
CA CYS A 57 -2.35 18.55 7.91
C CYS A 57 -1.10 17.66 7.83
N LEU A 58 -0.03 18.09 7.16
CA LEU A 58 1.22 17.32 7.05
C LEU A 58 1.92 17.12 8.40
N VAL A 59 1.59 17.93 9.40
CA VAL A 59 2.02 17.74 10.78
C VAL A 59 0.83 18.12 11.66
N HIS A 60 0.07 17.11 12.09
CA HIS A 60 -1.16 17.29 12.84
C HIS A 60 -1.28 16.29 13.99
N TRP A 61 -2.03 16.63 15.03
CA TRP A 61 -2.32 15.73 16.14
C TRP A 61 -3.81 15.82 16.49
N ASN A 62 -4.57 14.78 16.16
CA ASN A 62 -6.01 14.77 16.41
C ASN A 62 -6.32 14.68 17.90
N ALA A 63 -7.43 15.26 18.31
CA ALA A 63 -7.92 15.11 19.67
C ALA A 63 -8.27 13.63 19.94
N GLY A 64 -7.75 13.07 21.03
CA GLY A 64 -7.98 11.67 21.43
C GLY A 64 -6.96 10.66 20.89
N GLU A 65 -5.99 11.09 20.08
CA GLU A 65 -4.86 10.25 19.65
C GLU A 65 -3.65 10.41 20.58
N ALA A 66 -2.89 9.34 20.74
CA ALA A 66 -1.64 9.33 21.53
C ALA A 66 -0.40 9.73 20.72
N PHE A 67 -0.58 10.12 19.46
CA PHE A 67 0.49 10.40 18.50
C PHE A 67 0.09 11.49 17.50
N PRO A 68 1.03 12.28 16.99
CA PRO A 68 0.84 13.05 15.76
C PRO A 68 0.83 12.15 14.52
N SER A 69 0.09 12.60 13.50
CA SER A 69 0.08 12.07 12.13
C SER A 69 0.86 13.00 11.21
N LEU A 70 1.74 12.42 10.39
CA LEU A 70 2.70 13.15 9.57
C LEU A 70 2.55 12.82 8.08
N GLY A 71 2.86 13.79 7.24
CA GLY A 71 2.96 13.62 5.80
C GLY A 71 1.62 13.32 5.13
N ILE A 72 1.69 13.03 3.84
CA ILE A 72 0.51 12.80 3.01
C ILE A 72 -0.20 11.48 3.36
N GLY A 73 0.52 10.52 3.95
CA GLY A 73 -0.02 9.20 4.31
C GLY A 73 -0.49 9.08 5.77
N HIS A 74 -0.49 10.18 6.55
CA HIS A 74 -0.77 10.17 7.99
C HIS A 74 0.09 9.14 8.74
N PHE A 75 1.39 9.20 8.50
CA PHE A 75 2.37 8.32 9.14
C PHE A 75 2.40 8.58 10.64
N ILE A 76 2.24 7.51 11.42
CA ILE A 76 2.19 7.56 12.88
C ILE A 76 3.59 7.75 13.45
N TRP A 77 3.72 8.66 14.43
CA TRP A 77 4.97 8.91 15.17
C TRP A 77 4.68 8.99 16.67
N TYR A 78 5.08 7.99 17.44
CA TYR A 78 4.83 7.94 18.88
C TYR A 78 5.85 8.79 19.65
N PRO A 79 5.42 9.45 20.74
CA PRO A 79 6.35 10.02 21.72
C PRO A 79 7.14 8.95 22.46
N ALA A 80 8.26 9.34 23.04
CA ALA A 80 9.09 8.43 23.83
C ALA A 80 8.31 7.79 24.99
N GLY A 81 8.39 6.46 25.10
CA GLY A 81 7.71 5.69 26.14
C GLY A 81 6.19 5.55 25.95
N VAL A 82 5.66 5.95 24.80
CA VAL A 82 4.25 5.75 24.44
C VAL A 82 4.16 4.64 23.40
N ASP A 83 3.53 3.53 23.78
CA ASP A 83 3.15 2.46 22.86
C ASP A 83 1.65 2.53 22.56
N GLY A 84 1.27 2.30 21.31
CA GLY A 84 -0.13 2.26 20.91
C GLY A 84 -0.48 1.03 20.07
N PRO A 85 -1.79 0.81 19.82
CA PRO A 85 -2.27 -0.36 19.10
C PRO A 85 -2.06 -0.29 17.58
N PHE A 86 -1.48 0.80 17.08
CA PHE A 86 -1.22 1.04 15.67
C PHE A 86 0.28 0.93 15.38
N VAL A 87 0.61 0.52 14.16
CA VAL A 87 1.99 0.35 13.73
C VAL A 87 2.60 1.72 13.45
N GLU A 88 3.68 2.05 14.14
CA GLU A 88 4.44 3.25 13.87
C GLU A 88 5.10 3.20 12.48
N SER A 89 5.02 4.29 11.72
CA SER A 89 5.49 4.32 10.33
C SER A 89 6.36 5.51 9.97
N PHE A 90 6.30 6.61 10.73
CA PHE A 90 7.06 7.81 10.40
C PHE A 90 8.59 7.60 10.51
N PRO A 91 9.14 6.92 11.53
CA PRO A 91 10.58 6.64 11.56
C PRO A 91 11.06 5.81 10.36
N ARG A 92 10.24 4.85 9.91
CA ARG A 92 10.52 4.04 8.71
C ARG A 92 10.54 4.87 7.43
N LEU A 93 9.60 5.82 7.29
CA LEU A 93 9.61 6.77 6.18
C LEU A 93 10.90 7.59 6.16
N ILE A 94 11.34 8.10 7.31
CA ILE A 94 12.56 8.90 7.40
C ILE A 94 13.80 8.07 7.04
N SER A 95 13.87 6.79 7.47
CA SER A 95 14.95 5.88 7.04
C SER A 95 14.96 5.72 5.51
N PHE A 96 13.79 5.42 4.93
CA PHE A 96 13.62 5.26 3.48
C PHE A 96 14.06 6.50 2.71
N MET A 97 13.67 7.70 3.17
CA MET A 97 14.07 8.95 2.53
C MET A 97 15.58 9.21 2.61
N ARG A 98 16.22 8.85 3.73
CA ARG A 98 17.68 8.96 3.88
C ARG A 98 18.43 8.01 2.95
N GLU A 99 17.93 6.79 2.77
CA GLU A 99 18.49 5.83 1.82
C GLU A 99 18.41 6.35 0.37
N GLN A 100 17.41 7.18 0.07
CA GLN A 100 17.29 7.91 -1.20
C GLN A 100 18.11 9.21 -1.27
N SER A 101 18.99 9.47 -0.30
CA SER A 101 19.80 10.69 -0.22
C SER A 101 18.97 11.99 -0.14
N LEU A 102 17.73 11.91 0.36
CA LEU A 102 16.98 13.10 0.76
C LEU A 102 17.49 13.60 2.11
N SER A 103 17.35 14.90 2.34
CA SER A 103 17.87 15.58 3.53
C SER A 103 16.72 16.03 4.44
N PRO A 104 16.28 15.20 5.41
CA PRO A 104 15.39 15.64 6.46
C PRO A 104 16.00 16.79 7.29
N PRO A 105 15.18 17.60 7.99
CA PRO A 105 15.70 18.66 8.86
C PRO A 105 16.71 18.14 9.89
N GLU A 106 17.80 18.88 10.11
CA GLU A 106 18.89 18.44 11.00
C GLU A 106 18.41 18.11 12.42
N TRP A 107 17.46 18.90 12.94
CA TRP A 107 16.89 18.66 14.27
C TRP A 107 16.17 17.31 14.37
N LEU A 108 15.57 16.84 13.27
CA LEU A 108 14.87 15.55 13.21
C LEU A 108 15.89 14.42 13.23
N LEU A 109 17.00 14.58 12.49
CA LEU A 109 18.10 13.60 12.44
C LEU A 109 18.87 13.51 13.77
N ALA A 110 18.85 14.57 14.57
CA ALA A 110 19.48 14.60 15.89
C ALA A 110 18.70 13.85 16.98
N LEU A 111 17.44 13.45 16.72
CA LEU A 111 16.65 12.67 17.67
C LEU A 111 17.17 11.23 17.75
N GLN A 112 17.43 10.76 18.97
CA GLN A 112 17.88 9.41 19.26
C GLN A 112 17.22 8.93 20.56
N PRO A 113 16.26 7.98 20.52
CA PRO A 113 15.60 7.42 19.32
C PRO A 113 14.79 8.47 18.52
N LEU A 114 14.36 8.11 17.30
CA LEU A 114 13.54 8.97 16.44
C LEU A 114 12.08 8.98 16.91
N ASP A 115 11.84 9.46 18.12
CA ASP A 115 10.51 9.56 18.73
C ASP A 115 9.96 11.00 18.59
N ALA A 116 8.64 11.16 18.64
CA ALA A 116 8.02 12.47 18.56
C ALA A 116 8.53 13.34 19.72
N PRO A 117 9.08 14.55 19.47
CA PRO A 117 9.71 15.35 20.51
C PRO A 117 8.70 16.03 21.45
N TRP A 118 7.41 15.84 21.20
CA TRP A 118 6.32 16.39 21.98
C TRP A 118 5.69 15.25 22.80
N PRO A 119 5.65 15.36 24.15
CA PRO A 119 5.15 14.30 25.01
C PRO A 119 3.64 14.07 24.85
N ASP A 120 2.91 15.11 24.47
CA ASP A 120 1.47 15.08 24.28
C ASP A 120 1.01 16.15 23.28
N ARG A 121 -0.28 16.10 22.96
CA ARG A 121 -0.93 17.03 22.04
C ARG A 121 -0.88 18.48 22.52
N GLU A 122 -0.98 18.74 23.82
CA GLU A 122 -0.98 20.12 24.35
C GLU A 122 0.39 20.77 24.12
N ALA A 123 1.46 20.05 24.44
CA ALA A 123 2.83 20.47 24.16
C ALA A 123 3.09 20.66 22.66
N PHE A 124 2.54 19.79 21.81
CA PHE A 124 2.60 19.97 20.35
C PHE A 124 1.90 21.26 19.90
N LEU A 125 0.67 21.52 20.36
CA LEU A 125 -0.09 22.70 19.96
C LEU A 125 0.60 24.01 20.33
N GLN A 126 1.31 24.05 21.46
CA GLN A 126 2.13 25.21 21.83
C GLN A 126 3.28 25.47 20.84
N GLN A 127 3.72 24.44 20.11
CA GLN A 127 4.81 24.50 19.13
C GLN A 127 4.36 24.34 17.67
N GLU A 128 3.06 24.24 17.40
CA GLU A 128 2.54 23.91 16.06
C GLU A 128 2.96 24.93 14.99
N ASN A 129 3.24 26.17 15.42
CA ASN A 129 3.66 27.28 14.57
C ASN A 129 5.16 27.61 14.74
N SER A 130 5.93 26.76 15.44
CA SER A 130 7.37 26.93 15.59
C SER A 130 8.11 26.71 14.27
N SER A 131 9.32 27.30 14.14
CA SER A 131 10.20 27.06 12.99
C SER A 131 10.52 25.57 12.80
N ARG A 132 10.61 24.82 13.89
CA ARG A 132 10.78 23.36 13.88
C ARG A 132 9.65 22.66 13.12
N VAL A 133 8.40 22.92 13.49
CA VAL A 133 7.24 22.30 12.84
C VAL A 133 7.08 22.80 11.40
N GLN A 134 7.32 24.08 11.14
CA GLN A 134 7.28 24.63 9.78
C GLN A 134 8.30 23.95 8.87
N SER A 135 9.55 23.79 9.31
CA SER A 135 10.59 23.09 8.52
C SER A 135 10.21 21.64 8.19
N LEU A 136 9.48 20.96 9.09
CA LEU A 136 9.00 19.61 8.84
C LEU A 136 7.85 19.59 7.84
N ARG A 137 6.91 20.54 7.92
CA ARG A 137 5.84 20.69 6.92
C ARG A 137 6.42 20.97 5.54
N GLU A 138 7.39 21.88 5.42
CA GLU A 138 8.07 22.20 4.15
C GLU A 138 8.78 20.96 3.57
N PHE A 139 9.54 20.23 4.40
CA PHE A 139 10.18 19.00 3.98
C PHE A 139 9.17 17.96 3.47
N LEU A 140 8.08 17.73 4.21
CA LEU A 140 7.04 16.79 3.81
C LEU A 140 6.26 17.28 2.58
N ALA A 141 6.06 18.58 2.42
CA ALA A 141 5.42 19.15 1.25
C ALA A 141 6.30 19.01 0.00
N GLY A 142 7.63 19.14 0.15
CA GLY A 142 8.59 18.98 -0.95
C GLY A 142 8.87 17.53 -1.34
N THR A 143 8.52 16.55 -0.51
CA THR A 143 8.87 15.13 -0.70
C THR A 143 7.65 14.21 -0.89
N LYS A 144 6.54 14.74 -1.40
CA LYS A 144 5.30 13.96 -1.63
C LYS A 144 5.52 12.73 -2.51
N GLY A 145 6.35 12.85 -3.56
CA GLY A 145 6.71 11.72 -4.44
C GLY A 145 7.44 10.60 -3.69
N ALA A 146 8.38 10.94 -2.81
CA ALA A 146 9.10 9.96 -1.99
C ALA A 146 8.17 9.30 -0.95
N GLN A 147 7.22 10.05 -0.39
CA GLN A 147 6.17 9.49 0.48
C GLN A 147 5.27 8.51 -0.29
N ALA A 148 4.89 8.84 -1.53
CA ALA A 148 4.17 7.93 -2.40
C ALA A 148 4.98 6.67 -2.71
N ALA A 149 6.28 6.80 -2.98
CA ALA A 149 7.17 5.66 -3.21
C ALA A 149 7.27 4.75 -1.98
N PHE A 150 7.33 5.33 -0.78
CA PHE A 150 7.30 4.56 0.47
C PHE A 150 5.97 3.83 0.67
N MET A 151 4.84 4.51 0.45
CA MET A 151 3.52 3.87 0.54
C MET A 151 3.35 2.76 -0.51
N PHE A 152 3.94 2.95 -1.69
CA PHE A 152 3.96 1.95 -2.75
C PHE A 152 4.77 0.70 -2.37
N ASP A 153 5.97 0.86 -1.80
CA ASP A 153 6.77 -0.27 -1.33
C ASP A 153 6.04 -1.05 -0.21
N ARG A 154 5.41 -0.32 0.71
CA ARG A 154 4.52 -0.92 1.71
C ARG A 154 3.37 -1.67 1.08
N ALA A 155 2.66 -1.04 0.12
CA ALA A 155 1.54 -1.65 -0.58
C ALA A 155 1.97 -2.94 -1.27
N ARG A 156 3.12 -3.00 -1.95
CA ARG A 156 3.66 -4.24 -2.55
C ARG A 156 3.76 -5.39 -1.55
N THR A 157 4.27 -5.11 -0.35
CA THR A 157 4.36 -6.10 0.74
C THR A 157 2.97 -6.55 1.21
N SER A 158 2.05 -5.59 1.34
CA SER A 158 0.65 -5.84 1.67
C SER A 158 -0.05 -6.71 0.62
N LEU A 159 0.19 -6.48 -0.68
CA LEU A 159 -0.38 -7.26 -1.78
C LEU A 159 0.05 -8.74 -1.72
N ALA A 160 1.32 -9.00 -1.44
CA ALA A 160 1.82 -10.36 -1.26
C ALA A 160 1.10 -11.07 -0.10
N SER A 161 0.96 -10.38 1.04
CA SER A 161 0.25 -10.90 2.22
C SER A 161 -1.23 -11.18 1.94
N VAL A 162 -1.89 -10.32 1.17
CA VAL A 162 -3.29 -10.51 0.75
C VAL A 162 -3.45 -11.74 -0.13
N LEU A 163 -2.54 -11.97 -1.09
CA LEU A 163 -2.58 -13.15 -1.96
C LEU A 163 -2.29 -14.46 -1.20
N GLU A 164 -1.40 -14.42 -0.22
CA GLU A 164 -1.13 -15.57 0.65
C GLU A 164 -2.37 -15.97 1.45
N ALA A 165 -3.05 -14.98 2.02
CA ALA A 165 -4.28 -15.16 2.79
C ALA A 165 -5.53 -15.48 1.95
N ALA A 166 -5.48 -15.25 0.63
CA ALA A 166 -6.60 -15.48 -0.27
C ALA A 166 -7.04 -16.96 -0.29
N PRO A 167 -8.35 -17.24 -0.41
CA PRO A 167 -8.84 -18.60 -0.64
C PRO A 167 -8.17 -19.22 -1.86
N ALA A 168 -7.74 -20.49 -1.77
CA ALA A 168 -6.96 -21.13 -2.82
C ALA A 168 -7.62 -21.08 -4.21
N GLY A 169 -8.95 -21.22 -4.28
CA GLY A 169 -9.71 -21.15 -5.53
C GLY A 169 -9.91 -19.76 -6.12
N GLN A 170 -9.55 -18.69 -5.39
CA GLN A 170 -9.65 -17.29 -5.86
C GLN A 170 -8.28 -16.62 -6.06
N ARG A 171 -7.20 -17.24 -5.57
CA ARG A 171 -5.87 -16.61 -5.52
C ARG A 171 -5.34 -16.18 -6.89
N GLU A 172 -5.51 -17.01 -7.92
CA GLU A 172 -5.10 -16.69 -9.29
C GLU A 172 -5.86 -15.47 -9.83
N GLN A 173 -7.18 -15.47 -9.68
CA GLN A 173 -8.02 -14.35 -10.10
C GLN A 173 -7.74 -13.05 -9.34
N MET A 174 -7.48 -13.13 -8.03
CA MET A 174 -7.07 -11.96 -7.25
C MET A 174 -5.73 -11.42 -7.72
N ARG A 175 -4.79 -12.31 -8.07
CA ARG A 175 -3.50 -11.93 -8.66
C ARG A 175 -3.73 -11.20 -9.98
N ASP A 176 -4.57 -11.73 -10.87
CA ASP A 176 -4.85 -11.09 -12.17
C ASP A 176 -5.48 -9.70 -11.98
N SER A 177 -6.40 -9.56 -11.02
CA SER A 177 -7.02 -8.27 -10.68
C SER A 177 -5.98 -7.27 -10.17
N LEU A 178 -5.06 -7.72 -9.31
CA LEU A 178 -3.95 -6.90 -8.83
C LEU A 178 -2.99 -6.50 -9.95
N VAL A 179 -2.64 -7.41 -10.85
CA VAL A 179 -1.80 -7.11 -12.03
C VAL A 179 -2.49 -6.10 -12.93
N ALA A 180 -3.79 -6.27 -13.17
CA ALA A 180 -4.55 -5.36 -14.03
C ALA A 180 -4.61 -3.95 -13.42
N LEU A 181 -4.88 -3.81 -12.12
CA LEU A 181 -4.87 -2.51 -11.43
C LEU A 181 -3.47 -1.89 -11.37
N ALA A 182 -2.45 -2.71 -11.11
CA ALA A 182 -1.05 -2.31 -11.10
C ALA A 182 -0.54 -1.79 -12.44
N SER A 183 -1.16 -2.20 -13.53
CA SER A 183 -0.74 -1.82 -14.88
C SER A 183 -1.09 -0.38 -15.26
N THR A 184 -1.91 0.30 -14.45
CA THR A 184 -2.32 1.68 -14.69
C THR A 184 -1.99 2.60 -13.50
N ALA A 185 -1.95 3.91 -13.76
CA ALA A 185 -1.63 4.87 -12.72
C ALA A 185 -2.80 5.02 -11.73
N GLY A 186 -4.04 5.06 -12.24
CA GLY A 186 -5.26 5.12 -11.42
C GLY A 186 -5.45 3.88 -10.56
N GLY A 187 -5.22 2.69 -11.11
CA GLY A 187 -5.29 1.43 -10.37
C GLY A 187 -4.20 1.33 -9.31
N THR A 188 -2.96 1.73 -9.62
CA THR A 188 -1.89 1.76 -8.62
C THR A 188 -2.19 2.74 -7.49
N TYR A 189 -2.70 3.93 -7.82
CA TYR A 189 -3.17 4.89 -6.83
C TYR A 189 -4.25 4.28 -5.93
N ALA A 190 -5.26 3.62 -6.51
CA ALA A 190 -6.33 2.98 -5.74
C ALA A 190 -5.79 1.92 -4.77
N LEU A 191 -4.84 1.08 -5.21
CA LEU A 191 -4.21 0.06 -4.36
C LEU A 191 -3.43 0.68 -3.19
N ILE A 192 -2.59 1.68 -3.47
CA ILE A 192 -1.81 2.38 -2.44
C ILE A 192 -2.73 3.07 -1.43
N ASP A 193 -3.66 3.88 -1.94
CA ASP A 193 -4.54 4.70 -1.12
C ASP A 193 -5.48 3.82 -0.29
N TYR A 194 -6.05 2.76 -0.86
CA TYR A 194 -6.96 1.88 -0.14
C TYR A 194 -6.27 1.10 0.98
N VAL A 195 -5.04 0.61 0.74
CA VAL A 195 -4.25 -0.03 1.81
C VAL A 195 -3.92 0.97 2.92
N ASN A 196 -3.54 2.21 2.58
CA ASN A 196 -3.30 3.25 3.59
C ASN A 196 -4.57 3.62 4.37
N PHE A 197 -5.71 3.62 3.70
CA PHE A 197 -7.00 4.07 4.21
C PHE A 197 -7.74 3.03 5.06
N LYS A 198 -7.72 1.76 4.64
CA LYS A 198 -8.54 0.67 5.19
C LYS A 198 -7.76 -0.60 5.54
N GLY A 199 -6.48 -0.65 5.18
CA GLY A 199 -5.62 -1.80 5.45
C GLY A 199 -5.85 -2.98 4.51
N GLU A 200 -5.13 -4.07 4.79
CA GLU A 200 -5.11 -5.28 3.98
C GLU A 200 -6.35 -6.16 4.18
N GLY A 201 -7.03 -6.04 5.33
CA GLY A 201 -8.20 -6.85 5.67
C GLY A 201 -7.85 -8.23 6.23
N LEU A 202 -6.64 -8.37 6.77
CA LEU A 202 -6.12 -9.63 7.33
C LEU A 202 -6.39 -9.78 8.83
N ALA A 203 -6.58 -8.67 9.55
CA ALA A 203 -6.79 -8.70 10.99
C ALA A 203 -8.21 -9.18 11.34
N GLU A 204 -8.33 -10.25 12.13
CA GLU A 204 -9.63 -10.78 12.58
C GLU A 204 -10.43 -9.76 13.41
N ARG A 205 -9.74 -8.91 14.17
CA ARG A 205 -10.34 -7.82 14.95
C ARG A 205 -10.99 -6.73 14.08
N GLU A 206 -10.64 -6.66 12.80
CA GLU A 206 -11.16 -5.69 11.83
C GLU A 206 -12.29 -6.30 11.00
N ARG A 207 -13.25 -6.91 11.70
CA ARG A 207 -14.41 -7.57 11.09
C ARG A 207 -15.67 -7.25 11.87
N TYR A 208 -16.77 -7.04 11.15
CA TYR A 208 -18.12 -7.06 11.72
C TYR A 208 -18.82 -8.31 11.21
N ASN A 209 -19.36 -9.13 12.13
CA ASN A 209 -20.03 -10.38 11.79
C ASN A 209 -19.21 -11.31 10.87
N GLY A 210 -17.89 -11.39 11.11
CA GLY A 210 -16.95 -12.18 10.30
C GLY A 210 -16.55 -11.54 8.96
N GLN A 211 -17.17 -10.42 8.57
CA GLN A 211 -16.89 -9.71 7.32
C GLN A 211 -15.88 -8.59 7.55
N GLY A 212 -14.74 -8.68 6.87
CA GLY A 212 -13.74 -7.61 6.83
C GLY A 212 -14.08 -6.51 5.81
N TRP A 213 -13.20 -5.52 5.71
CA TRP A 213 -13.34 -4.37 4.82
C TRP A 213 -12.03 -3.88 4.20
N GLY A 214 -10.95 -4.64 4.35
CA GLY A 214 -9.66 -4.27 3.76
C GLY A 214 -9.55 -4.77 2.33
N LEU A 215 -8.36 -4.61 1.75
CA LEU A 215 -8.10 -4.93 0.34
C LEU A 215 -8.53 -6.36 -0.04
N LEU A 216 -8.28 -7.36 0.82
CA LEU A 216 -8.70 -8.74 0.57
C LEU A 216 -10.20 -8.83 0.25
N GLN A 217 -11.05 -8.17 1.05
CA GLN A 217 -12.50 -8.23 0.85
C GLN A 217 -12.98 -7.45 -0.37
N VAL A 218 -12.23 -6.43 -0.80
CA VAL A 218 -12.51 -5.75 -2.07
C VAL A 218 -12.23 -6.70 -3.22
N LEU A 219 -11.07 -7.37 -3.23
CA LEU A 219 -10.72 -8.33 -4.28
C LEU A 219 -11.68 -9.53 -4.32
N GLU A 220 -12.14 -10.02 -3.16
CA GLU A 220 -13.18 -11.06 -3.07
C GLU A 220 -14.53 -10.62 -3.67
N HIS A 221 -14.82 -9.32 -3.64
CA HIS A 221 -16.07 -8.76 -4.15
C HIS A 221 -15.96 -8.21 -5.58
N MET A 222 -14.75 -8.15 -6.15
CA MET A 222 -14.55 -7.67 -7.51
C MET A 222 -15.20 -8.63 -8.53
N PRO A 223 -16.05 -8.13 -9.45
CA PRO A 223 -16.68 -8.96 -10.46
C PRO A 223 -15.65 -9.67 -11.35
N HIS A 224 -15.94 -10.92 -11.68
CA HIS A 224 -15.12 -11.81 -12.52
C HIS A 224 -15.13 -11.45 -14.03
N SER A 225 -15.78 -10.36 -14.42
CA SER A 225 -15.98 -10.03 -15.84
C SER A 225 -14.84 -9.16 -16.38
N ASP A 226 -14.24 -9.58 -17.49
CA ASP A 226 -13.22 -8.81 -18.23
C ASP A 226 -13.82 -7.68 -19.08
N ALA A 227 -15.15 -7.58 -19.16
CA ALA A 227 -15.83 -6.58 -20.00
C ALA A 227 -15.75 -5.15 -19.42
N ALA A 228 -15.45 -5.02 -18.13
CA ALA A 228 -15.39 -3.73 -17.43
C ALA A 228 -13.97 -3.41 -16.98
N ASP A 229 -13.64 -2.13 -17.06
CA ASP A 229 -12.36 -1.59 -16.63
C ASP A 229 -12.00 -2.05 -15.19
N PRO A 230 -10.78 -2.56 -14.93
CA PRO A 230 -10.37 -3.06 -13.62
C PRO A 230 -10.54 -2.03 -12.49
N LEU A 231 -10.28 -0.75 -12.76
CA LEU A 231 -10.39 0.32 -11.77
C LEU A 231 -11.85 0.62 -11.43
N GLU A 232 -12.74 0.66 -12.42
CA GLU A 232 -14.18 0.77 -12.15
C GLU A 232 -14.70 -0.41 -11.33
N ARG A 233 -14.33 -1.65 -11.69
CA ARG A 233 -14.67 -2.86 -10.90
C ARG A 233 -14.17 -2.76 -9.45
N PHE A 234 -12.95 -2.27 -9.26
CA PHE A 234 -12.38 -2.07 -7.93
C PHE A 234 -13.18 -1.04 -7.13
N ARG A 235 -13.59 0.07 -7.75
CA ARG A 235 -14.38 1.13 -7.09
C ARG A 235 -15.76 0.65 -6.67
N GLU A 236 -16.46 -0.04 -7.57
CA GLU A 236 -17.76 -0.65 -7.26
C GLU A 236 -17.63 -1.61 -6.08
N ALA A 237 -16.61 -2.47 -6.11
CA ALA A 237 -16.37 -3.43 -5.03
C ALA A 237 -16.00 -2.76 -3.70
N ALA A 238 -15.09 -1.78 -3.73
CA ALA A 238 -14.71 -1.00 -2.56
C ALA A 238 -15.91 -0.24 -1.97
N GLY A 239 -16.76 0.36 -2.81
CA GLY A 239 -17.98 1.02 -2.40
C GLY A 239 -18.97 0.08 -1.72
N ALA A 240 -19.19 -1.11 -2.30
CA ALA A 240 -20.06 -2.13 -1.74
C ALA A 240 -19.55 -2.66 -0.39
N VAL A 241 -18.25 -2.96 -0.29
CA VAL A 241 -17.59 -3.42 0.94
C VAL A 241 -17.72 -2.38 2.06
N LEU A 242 -17.46 -1.11 1.77
CA LEU A 242 -17.55 -0.05 2.77
C LEU A 242 -18.99 0.29 3.17
N THR A 243 -19.94 0.16 2.24
CA THR A 243 -21.37 0.28 2.54
C THR A 243 -21.81 -0.84 3.48
N ARG A 244 -21.48 -2.10 3.16
CA ARG A 244 -21.75 -3.25 4.03
C ARG A 244 -21.16 -3.05 5.43
N ARG A 245 -19.90 -2.63 5.52
CA ARG A 245 -19.24 -2.33 6.81
C ARG A 245 -20.07 -1.32 7.61
N ALA A 246 -20.42 -0.19 6.99
CA ALA A 246 -21.16 0.87 7.66
C ALA A 246 -22.56 0.42 8.14
N GLU A 247 -23.22 -0.45 7.39
CA GLU A 247 -24.51 -1.04 7.77
C GLU A 247 -24.41 -2.04 8.93
N GLN A 248 -23.28 -2.74 9.03
CA GLN A 248 -23.02 -3.72 10.09
C GLN A 248 -22.33 -3.10 11.31
N ALA A 249 -21.94 -1.82 11.25
CA ALA A 249 -21.20 -1.16 12.30
C ALA A 249 -22.04 -1.03 13.58
N PRO A 250 -21.47 -1.35 14.77
CA PRO A 250 -22.18 -1.22 16.03
C PRO A 250 -22.48 0.25 16.38
N LYS A 251 -21.65 1.17 15.86
CA LYS A 251 -21.83 2.62 16.04
C LYS A 251 -22.44 3.23 14.78
N PRO A 252 -23.57 3.96 14.88
CA PRO A 252 -24.24 4.51 13.71
C PRO A 252 -23.45 5.62 13.00
N ILE A 253 -22.39 6.14 13.62
CA ILE A 253 -21.52 7.18 13.04
C ILE A 253 -20.88 6.73 11.71
N GLU A 254 -20.57 5.44 11.54
CA GLU A 254 -20.00 4.93 10.29
C GLU A 254 -20.98 5.17 9.13
N LYS A 255 -22.25 4.79 9.32
CA LYS A 255 -23.30 4.97 8.31
C LYS A 255 -23.73 6.42 8.13
N GLN A 256 -23.86 7.17 9.21
CA GLN A 256 -24.45 8.52 9.18
C GLN A 256 -23.47 9.61 8.78
N GLN A 257 -22.17 9.44 9.07
CA GLN A 257 -21.18 10.51 8.89
C GLN A 257 -19.99 10.05 8.02
N TRP A 258 -19.45 8.85 8.25
CA TRP A 258 -18.20 8.47 7.60
C TRP A 258 -18.37 7.89 6.19
N LEU A 259 -19.42 7.11 5.94
CA LEU A 259 -19.66 6.43 4.67
C LEU A 259 -19.67 7.40 3.49
N ALA A 260 -20.31 8.56 3.61
CA ALA A 260 -20.33 9.56 2.55
C ALA A 260 -18.92 10.05 2.17
N GLY A 261 -18.07 10.28 3.18
CA GLY A 261 -16.66 10.64 2.97
C GLY A 261 -15.85 9.51 2.35
N TRP A 262 -16.10 8.27 2.77
CA TRP A 262 -15.45 7.10 2.21
C TRP A 262 -15.81 6.90 0.74
N LEU A 263 -17.08 6.97 0.37
CA LEU A 263 -17.51 6.85 -1.03
C LEU A 263 -16.97 7.99 -1.89
N LYS A 264 -16.90 9.21 -1.35
CA LYS A 264 -16.25 10.34 -2.04
C LYS A 264 -14.77 10.05 -2.32
N ARG A 265 -14.06 9.44 -1.37
CA ARG A 265 -12.66 9.01 -1.55
C ARG A 265 -12.53 7.96 -2.65
N ILE A 266 -13.35 6.90 -2.62
CA ILE A 266 -13.37 5.87 -3.68
C ILE A 266 -13.68 6.47 -5.06
N ALA A 267 -14.52 7.49 -5.14
CA ALA A 267 -14.85 8.16 -6.40
C ALA A 267 -13.67 8.93 -7.03
N THR A 268 -12.59 9.16 -6.27
CA THR A 268 -11.36 9.79 -6.79
C THR A 268 -10.45 8.81 -7.52
N TYR A 269 -10.65 7.50 -7.36
CA TYR A 269 -9.85 6.46 -8.02
C TYR A 269 -10.14 6.50 -9.52
N ARG A 270 -9.32 7.20 -10.28
CA ARG A 270 -9.48 7.48 -11.71
C ARG A 270 -8.12 7.51 -12.37
N GLU A 271 -8.07 7.33 -13.68
CA GLU A 271 -6.81 7.53 -14.39
C GLU A 271 -6.42 9.02 -14.39
N PRO A 272 -5.11 9.33 -14.49
CA PRO A 272 -4.67 10.71 -14.64
C PRO A 272 -5.28 11.34 -15.91
N GLY A 273 -6.04 12.43 -15.73
CA GLY A 273 -6.63 13.18 -16.84
C GLY A 273 -8.12 12.92 -17.10
N ASP A 274 -8.72 11.97 -16.39
CA ASP A 274 -10.18 11.73 -16.37
C ASP A 274 -10.97 12.73 -15.50
#